data_AF-A0A7Y9H4P3-F1
#
_entry.id   AF-A0A7Y9H4P3-F1
#
_cell.length_a   1.000
_cell.length_b   1.000
_cell.length_c   1.000
_cell.angle_alpha   90.00
_cell.angle_beta   90.00
_cell.angle_gamma   90.00
#
_symmetry.space_group_name_H-M   'P 1'
#
loop_
_entity.id
_entity.type
_entity.pdbx_description
1 polymer ?
#
loop_
_entity_poly.entity_id
_entity_poly.type
_entity_poly.pdbx_seq_one_letter_code
_entity_poly.pdbx_strand_id
1 'polypeptide(L)'
;MSSEHLQAASEFVVRPDGTVVGSDGAAGALAAALPYTGRLARRMGELAGVGDLRAMEALGRRRLGVTVTWTPAGEGTYRATAHPVEPRVVPHFTVVGAVDAAAAVDHCLTRLMSLDGVRWSTVVTAGSRVVAARGEDAELHHLPEVGNRMLAILRSLEDQHASGFVRLRFEEGAVVGASLGRHALVAGVGPTPDADLVAVIDEVRAILAPHDLGSVRAPGDPVGPEAAAVVADAPQPVVAPPPLAGARFAGAGERKPRARRRRGFGLR
;
A
#
# COMPACT_ATOMS: atom_id res chain seq x y z
N MET A 1 32.10 -18.45 14.74
CA MET A 1 31.81 -17.27 15.59
C MET A 1 31.46 -16.14 14.65
N SER A 2 30.18 -16.03 14.30
CA SER A 2 29.68 -14.97 13.42
C SER A 2 29.44 -13.74 14.28
N SER A 3 30.19 -12.67 14.02
CA SER A 3 29.97 -11.35 14.60
C SER A 3 28.60 -10.84 14.17
N GLU A 4 27.61 -10.97 15.06
CA GLU A 4 26.38 -10.19 15.02
C GLU A 4 26.77 -8.71 15.07
N HIS A 5 26.84 -8.08 13.90
CA HIS A 5 26.71 -6.63 13.81
C HIS A 5 25.28 -6.28 14.22
N LEU A 6 25.04 -6.21 15.53
CA LEU A 6 23.94 -5.44 16.10
C LEU A 6 24.10 -4.01 15.58
N GLN A 7 23.42 -3.71 14.47
CA GLN A 7 23.44 -2.39 13.86
C GLN A 7 22.92 -1.39 14.90
N ALA A 8 23.78 -0.45 15.28
CA ALA A 8 23.49 0.55 16.29
C ALA A 8 22.26 1.39 15.90
N ALA A 9 21.56 1.91 16.91
CA ALA A 9 20.48 2.85 16.69
C ALA A 9 21.00 4.08 15.92
N SER A 10 20.28 4.50 14.88
CA SER A 10 20.62 5.68 14.09
C SER A 10 19.72 6.84 14.53
N GLU A 11 20.32 7.99 14.86
CA GLU A 11 19.61 9.23 15.17
C GLU A 11 20.04 10.31 14.19
N PHE A 12 19.10 11.04 13.60
CA PHE A 12 19.43 12.14 12.71
C PHE A 12 18.30 13.17 12.63
N VAL A 13 18.65 14.37 12.16
CA VAL A 13 17.72 15.46 11.90
C VAL A 13 17.81 15.85 10.44
N VAL A 14 16.66 15.95 9.77
CA VAL A 14 16.54 16.52 8.42
C VAL A 14 15.89 17.90 8.54
N ARG A 15 16.61 18.92 8.07
CA ARG A 15 16.15 20.31 8.09
C ARG A 15 15.33 20.65 6.83
N PRO A 16 14.60 21.77 6.82
CA PRO A 16 13.83 22.25 5.68
C PRO A 16 14.62 22.37 4.37
N ASP A 17 15.88 22.81 4.47
CA ASP A 17 16.82 22.98 3.36
C ASP A 17 17.39 21.64 2.83
N GLY A 18 16.99 20.51 3.42
CA GLY A 18 17.49 19.18 3.08
C GLY A 18 18.78 18.80 3.80
N THR A 19 19.35 19.68 4.64
CA THR A 19 20.56 19.37 5.40
C THR A 19 20.27 18.28 6.43
N VAL A 20 21.13 17.25 6.46
CA VAL A 20 21.05 16.13 7.42
C VAL A 20 22.13 16.27 8.49
N VAL A 21 21.76 16.17 9.76
CA VAL A 21 22.67 16.26 10.91
C VAL A 21 22.56 14.97 11.75
N GLY A 22 23.68 14.40 12.19
CA GLY A 22 23.72 13.26 13.13
C GLY A 22 23.74 11.86 12.49
N SER A 23 23.56 11.74 11.17
CA SER A 23 23.60 10.43 10.50
C SER A 23 25.02 9.84 10.45
N ASP A 24 25.11 8.53 10.70
CA ASP A 24 26.28 7.67 10.48
C ASP A 24 26.52 7.32 8.99
N GLY A 25 25.75 7.91 8.07
CA GLY A 25 25.79 7.61 6.64
C GLY A 25 24.93 6.43 6.20
N ALA A 26 24.49 5.55 7.12
CA ALA A 26 23.65 4.40 6.81
C ALA A 26 22.17 4.77 6.62
N ALA A 27 21.74 5.91 7.14
CA ALA A 27 20.36 6.40 7.05
C ALA A 27 20.08 7.31 5.84
N GLY A 28 21.00 7.43 4.87
CA GLY A 28 20.91 8.40 3.76
C GLY A 28 19.63 8.31 2.94
N ALA A 29 19.21 7.10 2.56
CA ALA A 29 17.96 6.89 1.80
C ALA A 29 16.72 7.30 2.60
N LEU A 30 16.67 6.91 3.88
CA LEU A 30 15.58 7.27 4.77
C LEU A 30 15.51 8.79 4.98
N ALA A 31 16.65 9.44 5.25
CA ALA A 31 16.73 10.88 5.43
C ALA A 31 16.25 11.64 4.18
N ALA A 32 16.59 11.17 2.98
CA ALA A 32 16.13 11.74 1.72
C ALA A 32 14.62 11.55 1.49
N ALA A 33 14.03 10.46 1.98
CA ALA A 33 12.61 10.18 1.84
C ALA A 33 11.72 11.04 2.75
N LEU A 34 12.18 11.39 3.97
CA LEU A 34 11.35 12.05 4.99
C LEU A 34 10.67 13.35 4.52
N PRO A 35 11.32 14.29 3.81
CA PRO A 35 10.65 15.49 3.34
C PRO A 35 9.48 15.21 2.39
N TYR A 36 9.63 14.22 1.51
CA TYR A 36 8.56 13.81 0.61
C TYR A 36 7.42 13.13 1.38
N THR A 37 7.75 12.16 2.24
CA THR A 37 6.80 11.46 3.11
C THR A 37 6.00 12.44 3.97
N GLY A 38 6.67 13.42 4.59
CA GLY A 38 6.04 14.43 5.43
C GLY A 38 5.05 15.31 4.66
N ARG A 39 5.38 15.72 3.43
CA ARG A 39 4.44 16.48 2.57
C ARG A 39 3.20 15.66 2.21
N LEU A 40 3.37 14.38 1.88
CA LEU A 40 2.24 13.48 1.61
C LEU A 40 1.35 13.34 2.84
N ALA A 41 1.97 13.06 3.99
CA ALA A 41 1.27 12.88 5.26
C ALA A 41 0.52 14.15 5.68
N ARG A 42 1.13 15.34 5.54
CA ARG A 42 0.46 16.61 5.82
C ARG A 42 -0.80 16.81 5.00
N ARG A 43 -0.72 16.61 3.68
CA ARG A 43 -1.92 16.66 2.81
C ARG A 43 -2.95 15.61 3.16
N MET A 44 -2.52 14.45 3.64
CA MET A 44 -3.44 13.42 4.12
C MET A 44 -4.17 13.86 5.40
N GLY A 45 -3.50 14.56 6.32
CA GLY A 45 -4.11 15.13 7.52
C GLY A 45 -5.21 16.15 7.20
N GLU A 46 -4.98 16.99 6.19
CA GLU A 46 -5.99 17.92 5.67
C GLU A 46 -7.20 17.18 5.08
N LEU A 47 -6.97 16.18 4.24
CA LEU A 47 -8.04 15.38 3.61
C LEU A 47 -8.86 14.57 4.62
N ALA A 48 -8.22 14.11 5.69
CA ALA A 48 -8.85 13.38 6.78
C ALA A 48 -9.41 14.29 7.88
N GLY A 49 -9.22 15.61 7.78
CA GLY A 49 -9.71 16.57 8.77
C GLY A 49 -9.08 16.41 10.16
N VAL A 50 -7.82 15.97 10.26
CA VAL A 50 -7.14 15.68 11.55
C VAL A 50 -5.97 16.63 11.87
N GLY A 51 -5.76 17.65 11.04
CA GLY A 51 -4.78 18.72 11.26
C GLY A 51 -3.36 18.41 10.75
N ASP A 52 -2.37 19.12 11.29
CA ASP A 52 -0.97 19.01 10.87
C ASP A 52 -0.28 17.77 11.46
N LEU A 53 0.64 17.17 10.69
CA LEU A 53 1.42 16.02 11.13
C LEU A 53 2.37 16.41 12.28
N ARG A 54 2.33 15.68 13.39
CA ARG A 54 3.18 15.89 14.57
C ARG A 54 4.23 14.80 14.74
N ALA A 55 3.88 13.55 14.43
CA ALA A 55 4.81 12.44 14.49
C ALA A 55 4.49 11.36 13.47
N MET A 56 5.49 10.58 13.11
CA MET A 56 5.38 9.39 12.29
C MET A 56 6.12 8.25 12.96
N GLU A 57 5.48 7.10 13.00
CA GLU A 57 6.07 5.86 13.47
C GLU A 57 5.93 4.81 12.38
N ALA A 58 6.98 4.07 12.11
CA ALA A 58 6.92 2.89 11.24
C ALA A 58 7.45 1.68 12.00
N LEU A 59 6.64 0.62 12.02
CA LEU A 59 6.97 -0.65 12.63
C LEU A 59 7.29 -1.63 11.51
N GLY A 60 8.54 -2.06 11.42
CA GLY A 60 8.99 -3.09 10.50
C GLY A 60 10.08 -3.96 11.15
N ARG A 61 11.13 -4.29 10.39
CA ARG A 61 12.35 -4.91 10.97
C ARG A 61 13.10 -3.94 11.88
N ARG A 62 12.90 -2.65 11.64
CA ARG A 62 13.33 -1.54 12.51
C ARG A 62 12.10 -0.76 12.92
N ARG A 63 12.14 -0.18 14.12
CA ARG A 63 11.17 0.81 14.56
C ARG A 63 11.75 2.18 14.28
N LEU A 64 11.06 2.90 13.41
CA LEU A 64 11.34 4.28 13.09
C LEU A 64 10.39 5.15 13.89
N GLY A 65 10.92 6.11 14.64
CA GLY A 65 10.17 7.21 15.22
C GLY A 65 10.64 8.53 14.60
N VAL A 66 9.71 9.38 14.18
CA VAL A 66 9.99 10.69 13.62
C VAL A 66 9.10 11.73 14.27
N THR A 67 9.70 12.74 14.89
CA THR A 67 8.98 13.94 15.34
C THR A 67 9.08 15.01 14.27
N VAL A 68 7.96 15.68 13.98
CA VAL A 68 7.85 16.66 12.89
C VAL A 68 7.50 18.03 13.45
N THR A 69 8.20 19.05 12.99
CA THR A 69 7.89 20.45 13.27
C THR A 69 7.80 21.22 11.97
N TRP A 70 6.72 21.98 11.80
CA TRP A 70 6.44 22.74 10.59
C TRP A 70 6.75 24.22 10.78
N THR A 71 7.34 24.84 9.75
CA THR A 71 7.41 26.30 9.65
C THR A 71 6.05 26.85 9.19
N PRO A 72 5.76 28.15 9.38
CA PRO A 72 4.56 28.78 8.82
C PRO A 72 4.47 28.69 7.29
N ALA A 73 5.63 28.62 6.61
CA ALA A 73 5.72 28.40 5.16
C ALA A 73 5.42 26.95 4.74
N GLY A 74 5.24 26.04 5.71
CA GLY A 74 4.90 24.64 5.47
C GLY A 74 6.07 23.71 5.23
N GLU A 75 7.27 24.12 5.63
CA GLU A 75 8.48 23.32 5.52
C GLU A 75 8.71 22.52 6.80
N GLY A 76 9.06 21.25 6.67
CA GLY A 76 9.18 20.33 7.80
C GLY A 76 10.62 20.16 8.27
N THR A 77 10.82 20.16 9.59
CA THR A 77 12.01 19.59 10.26
C THR A 77 11.65 18.23 10.82
N TYR A 78 12.48 17.23 10.55
CA TYR A 78 12.23 15.83 10.93
C TYR A 78 13.34 15.34 11.85
N ARG A 79 13.01 15.04 13.11
CA ARG A 79 13.93 14.39 14.05
C ARG A 79 13.60 12.91 14.09
N ALA A 80 14.50 12.08 13.59
CA ALA A 80 14.30 10.65 13.39
C ALA A 80 15.20 9.82 14.31
N THR A 81 14.63 8.75 14.85
CA THR A 81 15.34 7.69 15.57
C THR A 81 14.94 6.34 14.96
N ALA A 82 15.93 5.50 14.65
CA ALA A 82 15.70 4.20 14.05
C ALA A 82 16.48 3.12 14.81
N HIS A 83 15.76 2.26 15.52
CA HIS A 83 16.35 1.16 16.29
C HIS A 83 15.92 -0.20 15.71
N PRO A 84 16.79 -1.22 15.76
CA PRO A 84 16.39 -2.58 15.45
C PRO A 84 15.27 -3.02 16.40
N VAL A 85 14.37 -3.85 15.89
CA VAL A 85 13.30 -4.47 16.69
C VAL A 85 13.52 -5.96 16.66
N GLU A 86 13.28 -6.62 17.78
CA GLU A 86 13.32 -8.08 17.85
C GLU A 86 12.39 -8.67 16.76
N PRO A 87 12.86 -9.62 15.95
CA PRO A 87 12.02 -10.27 14.96
C PRO A 87 10.78 -10.87 15.63
N ARG A 88 9.62 -10.32 15.31
CA ARG A 88 8.35 -10.84 15.82
C ARG A 88 7.94 -12.10 15.06
N VAL A 89 7.35 -13.05 15.77
CA VAL A 89 6.65 -14.18 15.14
C VAL A 89 5.29 -13.68 14.66
N VAL A 90 5.09 -13.63 13.35
CA VAL A 90 3.78 -13.31 12.77
C VAL A 90 2.93 -14.60 12.83
N PRO A 91 1.79 -14.59 13.54
CA PRO A 91 0.93 -15.76 13.60
C PRO A 91 0.43 -16.13 12.21
N HIS A 92 0.43 -17.44 11.91
CA HIS A 92 -0.18 -17.95 10.69
C HIS A 92 -1.65 -18.18 10.97
N PHE A 93 -2.52 -17.56 10.17
CA PHE A 93 -3.96 -17.75 10.28
C PHE A 93 -4.41 -18.66 9.14
N THR A 94 -5.07 -19.77 9.48
CA THR A 94 -5.77 -20.60 8.50
C THR A 94 -7.20 -20.08 8.40
N VAL A 95 -7.50 -19.34 7.33
CA VAL A 95 -8.87 -18.89 7.09
C VAL A 95 -9.70 -20.05 6.59
N VAL A 96 -10.71 -20.43 7.37
CA VAL A 96 -11.71 -21.42 6.97
C VAL A 96 -12.94 -20.66 6.46
N GLY A 97 -13.23 -20.76 5.17
CA GLY A 97 -14.55 -20.38 4.63
C GLY A 97 -14.71 -18.97 4.03
N ALA A 98 -13.63 -18.26 3.69
CA ALA A 98 -13.77 -17.07 2.83
C ALA A 98 -14.03 -17.51 1.38
N VAL A 99 -15.30 -17.74 1.05
CA VAL A 99 -15.73 -18.22 -0.28
C VAL A 99 -15.55 -17.13 -1.35
N ASP A 100 -15.61 -15.85 -0.96
CA ASP A 100 -15.37 -14.71 -1.84
C ASP A 100 -14.52 -13.61 -1.16
N ALA A 101 -13.81 -12.83 -1.98
CA ALA A 101 -12.90 -11.79 -1.53
C ALA A 101 -13.61 -10.56 -0.94
N ALA A 102 -14.87 -10.30 -1.32
CA ALA A 102 -15.61 -9.15 -0.82
C ALA A 102 -16.03 -9.36 0.64
N ALA A 103 -16.55 -10.54 0.96
CA ALA A 103 -16.88 -10.98 2.32
C ALA A 103 -15.64 -11.05 3.21
N ALA A 104 -14.49 -11.48 2.67
CA ALA A 104 -13.22 -11.46 3.41
C ALA A 104 -12.81 -10.03 3.77
N VAL A 105 -12.84 -9.10 2.81
CA VAL A 105 -12.54 -7.68 3.06
C VAL A 105 -13.51 -7.09 4.08
N ASP A 106 -14.81 -7.36 3.94
CA ASP A 106 -15.82 -6.84 4.84
C ASP A 106 -15.66 -7.36 6.28
N HIS A 107 -15.35 -8.65 6.43
CA HIS A 107 -15.02 -9.26 7.71
C HIS A 107 -13.78 -8.59 8.34
N CYS A 108 -12.71 -8.40 7.56
CA CYS A 108 -11.50 -7.74 8.02
C CYS A 108 -11.73 -6.29 8.47
N LEU A 109 -12.52 -5.52 7.72
CA LEU A 109 -12.85 -4.14 8.12
C LEU A 109 -13.74 -4.12 9.36
N THR A 110 -14.73 -5.01 9.46
CA THR A 110 -15.55 -5.16 10.67
C THR A 110 -14.70 -5.52 11.88
N ARG A 111 -13.72 -6.42 11.71
CA ARG A 111 -12.78 -6.79 12.76
C ARG A 111 -11.93 -5.60 13.19
N LEU A 112 -11.43 -4.79 12.26
CA LEU A 112 -10.67 -3.59 12.60
C LEU A 112 -11.52 -2.53 13.31
N MET A 113 -12.76 -2.33 12.87
CA MET A 113 -13.73 -1.43 13.52
C MET A 113 -14.13 -1.88 14.93
N SER A 114 -13.89 -3.15 15.30
CA SER A 114 -14.12 -3.66 16.66
C SER A 114 -13.06 -3.22 17.67
N LEU A 115 -11.94 -2.63 17.22
CA LEU A 115 -10.93 -2.05 18.10
C LEU A 115 -11.36 -0.69 18.63
N ASP A 116 -11.20 -0.50 19.94
CA ASP A 116 -11.46 0.78 20.59
C ASP A 116 -10.60 1.90 19.96
N GLY A 117 -11.28 2.97 19.54
CA GLY A 117 -10.65 4.14 18.95
C GLY A 117 -10.52 4.12 17.42
N VAL A 118 -10.86 3.03 16.72
CA VAL A 118 -10.92 3.05 15.24
C VAL A 118 -12.20 3.75 14.79
N ARG A 119 -12.07 4.89 14.09
CA ARG A 119 -13.19 5.70 13.61
C ARG A 119 -13.67 5.29 12.23
N TRP A 120 -12.71 5.01 11.35
CA TRP A 120 -12.96 4.52 10.00
C TRP A 120 -11.84 3.64 9.51
N SER A 121 -12.15 2.80 8.53
CA SER A 121 -11.18 1.93 7.85
C SER A 121 -11.54 1.72 6.40
N THR A 122 -10.53 1.54 5.55
CA THR A 122 -10.70 1.32 4.12
C THR A 122 -9.57 0.48 3.54
N VAL A 123 -9.88 -0.28 2.49
CA VAL A 123 -8.89 -0.96 1.65
C VAL A 123 -8.82 -0.24 0.30
N VAL A 124 -7.62 0.18 -0.09
CA VAL A 124 -7.37 0.88 -1.35
C VAL A 124 -6.44 0.05 -2.23
N THR A 125 -6.83 -0.10 -3.49
CA THR A 125 -6.05 -0.84 -4.47
C THR A 125 -4.85 -0.03 -4.99
N ALA A 126 -3.88 -0.71 -5.62
CA ALA A 126 -2.75 -0.05 -6.28
C ALA A 126 -3.18 0.90 -7.42
N GLY A 127 -4.37 0.67 -8.00
CA GLY A 127 -4.99 1.51 -9.03
C GLY A 127 -5.88 2.61 -8.46
N SER A 128 -5.69 2.99 -7.19
CA SER A 128 -6.41 4.10 -6.56
C SER A 128 -7.91 3.91 -6.38
N ARG A 129 -8.40 2.67 -6.45
CA ARG A 129 -9.81 2.34 -6.20
C ARG A 129 -10.01 1.89 -4.76
N VAL A 130 -11.03 2.42 -4.10
CA VAL A 130 -11.52 1.93 -2.79
C VAL A 130 -12.30 0.64 -3.00
N VAL A 131 -11.84 -0.44 -2.36
CA VAL A 131 -12.49 -1.76 -2.41
C VAL A 131 -13.67 -1.80 -1.45
N ALA A 132 -13.45 -1.30 -0.24
CA ALA A 132 -14.46 -1.22 0.81
C ALA A 132 -14.05 -0.12 1.80
N ALA A 133 -15.04 0.42 2.50
CA ALA A 133 -14.86 1.37 3.59
C ALA A 133 -15.91 1.10 4.67
N ARG A 134 -15.55 1.34 5.93
CA ARG A 134 -16.40 1.18 7.11
C ARG A 134 -16.11 2.30 8.11
N GLY A 135 -17.11 2.69 8.90
CA GLY A 135 -16.99 3.64 10.00
C GLY A 135 -17.63 5.00 9.76
N GLU A 136 -17.42 5.92 10.71
CA GLU A 136 -17.84 7.31 10.63
C GLU A 136 -17.12 7.98 9.44
N ASP A 137 -17.80 8.87 8.71
CA ASP A 137 -17.22 9.55 7.54
C ASP A 137 -16.74 8.60 6.43
N ALA A 138 -17.23 7.36 6.35
CA ALA A 138 -16.93 6.45 5.23
C ALA A 138 -17.40 6.98 3.85
N GLU A 139 -18.19 8.07 3.84
CA GLU A 139 -18.58 8.85 2.67
C GLU A 139 -17.53 9.89 2.23
N LEU A 140 -16.37 9.96 2.89
CA LEU A 140 -15.27 10.83 2.47
C LEU A 140 -14.90 10.53 1.01
N HIS A 141 -15.30 11.43 0.12
CA HIS A 141 -14.89 11.43 -1.30
C HIS A 141 -13.35 11.42 -1.49
N HIS A 142 -12.61 11.68 -0.41
CA HIS A 142 -11.16 11.72 -0.36
C HIS A 142 -10.49 10.38 0.03
N LEU A 143 -11.23 9.33 0.40
CA LEU A 143 -10.64 8.02 0.76
C LEU A 143 -9.68 7.44 -0.31
N PRO A 144 -10.00 7.49 -1.62
CA PRO A 144 -9.05 7.08 -2.66
C PRO A 144 -7.73 7.85 -2.57
N GLU A 145 -7.83 9.15 -2.31
CA GLU A 145 -6.71 10.06 -2.27
C GLU A 145 -5.84 9.89 -1.01
N VAL A 146 -6.48 9.66 0.14
CA VAL A 146 -5.84 9.27 1.40
C VAL A 146 -5.10 7.95 1.24
N GLY A 147 -5.76 6.93 0.66
CA GLY A 147 -5.15 5.62 0.41
C GLY A 147 -3.96 5.68 -0.53
N ASN A 148 -4.03 6.47 -1.60
CA ASN A 148 -2.92 6.69 -2.52
C ASN A 148 -1.70 7.32 -1.84
N ARG A 149 -1.92 8.34 -1.00
CA ARG A 149 -0.83 8.97 -0.24
C ARG A 149 -0.22 7.98 0.74
N MET A 150 -1.04 7.20 1.43
CA MET A 150 -0.55 6.15 2.33
C MET A 150 0.28 5.10 1.59
N LEU A 151 -0.17 4.63 0.41
CA LEU A 151 0.60 3.72 -0.44
C LEU A 151 1.96 4.31 -0.83
N ALA A 152 2.00 5.59 -1.20
CA ALA A 152 3.24 6.27 -1.54
C ALA A 152 4.19 6.38 -0.34
N ILE A 153 3.66 6.66 0.87
CA ILE A 153 4.40 6.68 2.13
C ILE A 153 4.97 5.30 2.46
N LEU A 154 4.15 4.25 2.39
CA LEU A 154 4.57 2.87 2.65
C LEU A 154 5.70 2.45 1.69
N ARG A 155 5.62 2.86 0.42
CA ARG A 155 6.67 2.60 -0.59
C ARG A 155 7.94 3.43 -0.35
N SER A 156 7.82 4.69 0.05
CA SER A 156 8.98 5.57 0.23
C SER A 156 9.81 5.25 1.47
N LEU A 157 9.23 4.59 2.48
CA LEU A 157 9.94 4.16 3.69
C LEU A 157 10.69 2.82 3.52
N GLU A 158 10.54 2.18 2.35
CA GLU A 158 11.15 0.91 1.95
C GLU A 158 10.82 -0.29 2.87
N ASP A 159 11.00 -1.52 2.35
CA ASP A 159 10.64 -2.78 3.03
C ASP A 159 11.31 -2.99 4.40
N GLN A 160 12.37 -2.23 4.72
CA GLN A 160 13.08 -2.34 5.99
C GLN A 160 12.27 -1.77 7.17
N HIS A 161 11.40 -0.78 6.94
CA HIS A 161 10.74 -0.01 8.01
C HIS A 161 9.22 -0.15 8.03
N ALA A 162 8.58 -0.65 6.96
CA ALA A 162 7.12 -0.69 6.82
C ALA A 162 6.51 -2.10 6.73
N SER A 163 7.23 -3.15 7.16
CA SER A 163 6.71 -4.53 7.10
C SER A 163 5.54 -4.79 8.08
N GLY A 164 5.32 -3.94 9.08
CA GLY A 164 4.18 -3.95 10.01
C GLY A 164 3.16 -2.89 9.60
N PHE A 165 3.28 -1.68 10.14
CA PHE A 165 2.43 -0.55 9.72
C PHE A 165 3.15 0.78 9.91
N VAL A 166 2.60 1.82 9.29
CA VAL A 166 2.96 3.22 9.55
C VAL A 166 1.82 3.88 10.29
N ARG A 167 2.13 4.59 11.37
CA ARG A 167 1.20 5.46 12.09
C ARG A 167 1.64 6.90 11.93
N LEU A 168 0.72 7.73 11.46
CA LEU A 168 0.89 9.15 11.28
C LEU A 168 0.03 9.84 12.32
N ARG A 169 0.65 10.49 13.30
CA ARG A 169 -0.03 11.23 14.37
C ARG A 169 -0.16 12.69 13.97
N PHE A 170 -1.39 13.16 13.98
CA PHE A 170 -1.76 14.53 13.70
C PHE A 170 -2.22 15.22 15.00
N GLU A 171 -2.67 16.45 14.90
CA GLU A 171 -3.16 17.24 16.05
C GLU A 171 -4.42 16.63 16.67
N GLU A 172 -5.35 16.16 15.85
CA GLU A 172 -6.70 15.75 16.29
C GLU A 172 -6.95 14.25 16.17
N GLY A 173 -5.95 13.47 15.75
CA GLY A 173 -6.06 12.03 15.59
C GLY A 173 -4.83 11.40 14.97
N ALA A 174 -4.95 10.14 14.58
CA ALA A 174 -3.92 9.43 13.85
C ALA A 174 -4.51 8.70 12.64
N VAL A 175 -3.67 8.47 11.64
CA VAL A 175 -3.98 7.59 10.51
C VAL A 175 -2.94 6.47 10.50
N VAL A 176 -3.42 5.24 10.49
CA VAL A 176 -2.59 4.04 10.36
C VAL A 176 -2.73 3.50 8.95
N GLY A 177 -1.62 3.03 8.38
CA GLY A 177 -1.61 2.34 7.11
C GLY A 177 -0.72 1.12 7.11
N ALA A 178 -1.16 0.07 6.43
CA ALA A 178 -0.43 -1.17 6.30
C ALA A 178 -0.51 -1.71 4.87
N SER A 179 0.61 -2.22 4.35
CA SER A 179 0.63 -2.89 3.05
C SER A 179 -0.14 -4.21 3.09
N LEU A 180 -0.97 -4.43 2.07
CA LEU A 180 -1.68 -5.68 1.74
C LEU A 180 -1.20 -6.13 0.35
N GLY A 181 0.02 -6.68 0.28
CA GLY A 181 0.70 -6.89 -1.00
C GLY A 181 0.94 -5.56 -1.71
N ARG A 182 0.33 -5.38 -2.89
CA ARG A 182 0.38 -4.12 -3.66
C ARG A 182 -0.65 -3.07 -3.23
N HIS A 183 -1.56 -3.45 -2.34
CA HIS A 183 -2.69 -2.67 -1.86
C HIS A 183 -2.40 -2.09 -0.47
N ALA A 184 -3.26 -1.22 0.04
CA ALA A 184 -3.14 -0.68 1.40
C ALA A 184 -4.44 -0.85 2.18
N LEU A 185 -4.30 -1.21 3.45
CA LEU A 185 -5.28 -0.97 4.49
C LEU A 185 -4.97 0.39 5.11
N VAL A 186 -5.97 1.24 5.27
CA VAL A 186 -5.84 2.55 5.92
C VAL A 186 -6.96 2.73 6.92
N ALA A 187 -6.66 3.26 8.11
CA ALA A 187 -7.65 3.53 9.14
C ALA A 187 -7.38 4.83 9.87
N GLY A 188 -8.45 5.58 10.17
CA GLY A 188 -8.43 6.68 11.11
C GLY A 188 -8.58 6.13 12.52
N VAL A 189 -7.60 6.42 13.37
CA VAL A 189 -7.53 5.87 14.74
C VAL A 189 -7.30 6.97 15.76
N GLY A 190 -7.95 6.84 16.91
CA GLY A 190 -7.69 7.62 18.11
C GLY A 190 -6.58 6.97 18.95
N PRO A 191 -6.66 7.08 20.30
CA PRO A 191 -5.72 6.44 21.20
C PRO A 191 -5.97 4.93 21.26
N THR A 192 -5.38 4.18 20.33
CA THR A 192 -5.44 2.71 20.28
C THR A 192 -4.04 2.12 20.52
N PRO A 193 -3.88 1.13 21.42
CA PRO A 193 -2.59 0.49 21.68
C PRO A 193 -1.95 -0.12 20.43
N ASP A 194 -0.63 0.05 20.28
CA ASP A 194 0.11 -0.47 19.13
C ASP A 194 -0.01 -1.99 19.01
N ALA A 195 -0.03 -2.70 20.15
CA ALA A 195 -0.09 -4.16 20.20
C ALA A 195 -1.39 -4.70 19.59
N ASP A 196 -2.52 -4.06 19.87
CA ASP A 196 -3.83 -4.48 19.36
C ASP A 196 -3.93 -4.24 17.85
N LEU A 197 -3.46 -3.07 17.40
CA LEU A 197 -3.40 -2.75 15.97
C LEU A 197 -2.46 -3.68 15.22
N VAL A 198 -1.29 -3.97 15.77
CA VAL A 198 -0.35 -4.96 15.22
C VAL A 198 -1.06 -6.30 15.04
N ALA A 199 -1.70 -6.81 16.09
CA ALA A 199 -2.32 -8.13 16.08
C ALA A 199 -3.42 -8.23 15.01
N VAL A 200 -4.32 -7.24 14.95
CA VAL A 200 -5.41 -7.22 13.97
C VAL A 200 -4.90 -6.99 12.55
N ILE A 201 -3.89 -6.13 12.33
CA ILE A 201 -3.33 -5.91 11.00
C ILE A 201 -2.68 -7.18 10.46
N ASP A 202 -2.00 -7.96 11.31
CA ASP A 202 -1.42 -9.25 10.91
C ASP A 202 -2.49 -10.28 10.60
N GLU A 203 -3.56 -10.34 11.38
CA GLU A 203 -4.75 -11.15 11.11
C GLU A 203 -5.36 -10.79 9.75
N VAL A 204 -5.62 -9.50 9.50
CA VAL A 204 -6.17 -9.00 8.23
C VAL A 204 -5.25 -9.36 7.05
N ARG A 205 -3.94 -9.21 7.20
CA ARG A 205 -2.97 -9.59 6.17
C ARG A 205 -3.02 -11.07 5.85
N ALA A 206 -3.04 -11.92 6.87
CA ALA A 206 -3.10 -13.35 6.66
C ALA A 206 -4.43 -13.77 6.01
N ILE A 207 -5.54 -13.12 6.40
CA ILE A 207 -6.85 -13.38 5.80
C ILE A 207 -6.90 -12.96 4.34
N LEU A 208 -6.37 -11.78 4.01
CA LEU A 208 -6.46 -11.22 2.66
C LEU A 208 -5.36 -11.68 1.70
N ALA A 209 -4.28 -12.28 2.21
CA ALA A 209 -3.16 -12.78 1.40
C ALA A 209 -3.56 -13.70 0.20
N PRO A 210 -4.51 -14.65 0.33
CA PRO A 210 -4.90 -15.51 -0.79
C PRO A 210 -5.87 -14.86 -1.78
N HIS A 211 -6.41 -13.66 -1.49
CA HIS A 211 -7.45 -13.04 -2.31
C HIS A 211 -6.89 -12.00 -3.30
N ASP A 212 -7.40 -11.98 -4.53
CA ASP A 212 -7.11 -10.89 -5.47
C ASP A 212 -8.03 -9.69 -5.23
N LEU A 213 -7.55 -8.73 -4.43
CA LEU A 213 -8.26 -7.49 -4.14
C LEU A 213 -8.48 -6.61 -5.40
N GLY A 214 -7.75 -6.85 -6.49
CA GLY A 214 -7.99 -6.18 -7.77
C GLY A 214 -9.31 -6.61 -8.44
N SER A 215 -9.77 -7.83 -8.16
CA SER A 215 -11.01 -8.38 -8.73
C SER A 215 -12.28 -7.96 -8.00
N VAL A 216 -12.18 -7.47 -6.76
CA VAL A 216 -13.34 -7.07 -5.94
C VAL A 216 -13.99 -5.83 -6.53
N ARG A 217 -15.30 -5.86 -6.79
CA ARG A 217 -16.04 -4.69 -7.31
C ARG A 217 -16.09 -3.57 -6.26
N ALA A 218 -15.97 -2.33 -6.70
CA ALA A 218 -16.12 -1.19 -5.81
C ALA A 218 -17.60 -0.93 -5.50
N PRO A 219 -17.89 -0.31 -4.34
CA PRO A 219 -19.22 0.19 -4.04
C PRO A 219 -19.65 1.20 -5.13
N GLY A 220 -20.74 0.91 -5.83
CA GLY A 220 -21.27 1.78 -6.90
C GLY A 220 -20.79 1.46 -8.31
N ASP A 221 -19.95 0.42 -8.52
CA ASP A 221 -19.73 -0.11 -9.86
C ASP A 221 -21.08 -0.57 -10.44
N PRO A 222 -21.46 -0.14 -11.67
CA PRO A 222 -22.71 -0.59 -12.26
C PRO A 222 -22.70 -2.12 -12.30
N VAL A 223 -23.78 -2.73 -11.83
CA VAL A 223 -24.01 -4.17 -12.03
C VAL A 223 -24.17 -4.34 -13.54
N GLY A 224 -23.06 -4.56 -14.24
CA GLY A 224 -23.10 -5.09 -15.60
C GLY A 224 -24.02 -6.29 -15.56
N PRO A 225 -24.92 -6.45 -16.56
CA PRO A 225 -26.02 -7.39 -16.48
C PRO A 225 -25.47 -8.69 -15.95
N GLU A 226 -25.94 -9.08 -14.77
CA GLU A 226 -25.73 -10.41 -14.24
C GLU A 226 -25.99 -11.31 -15.43
N ALA A 227 -24.96 -11.99 -15.91
CA ALA A 227 -25.11 -12.91 -17.01
C ALA A 227 -26.03 -13.98 -16.46
N ALA A 228 -27.33 -13.74 -16.62
CA ALA A 228 -28.37 -14.71 -16.40
C ALA A 228 -27.82 -15.95 -17.06
N ALA A 229 -27.61 -17.00 -16.27
CA ALA A 229 -27.23 -18.28 -16.80
C ALA A 229 -28.25 -18.56 -17.90
N VAL A 230 -27.83 -18.36 -19.15
CA VAL A 230 -28.61 -18.75 -20.31
C VAL A 230 -28.69 -20.25 -20.13
N VAL A 231 -29.84 -20.71 -19.67
CA VAL A 231 -30.20 -22.12 -19.72
C VAL A 231 -29.92 -22.49 -21.17
N ALA A 232 -28.89 -23.31 -21.36
CA ALA A 232 -28.42 -23.70 -22.66
C ALA A 232 -29.57 -24.43 -23.36
N ASP A 233 -30.26 -23.71 -24.24
CA ASP A 233 -31.16 -24.33 -25.19
C ASP A 233 -30.31 -25.23 -26.09
N ALA A 234 -30.79 -26.44 -26.33
CA ALA A 234 -30.02 -27.52 -26.94
C ALA A 234 -29.42 -27.10 -28.30
N PRO A 235 -28.19 -27.51 -28.63
CA PRO A 235 -27.57 -27.11 -29.89
C PRO A 235 -28.31 -27.74 -31.09
N GLN A 236 -28.88 -26.90 -31.95
CA GLN A 236 -29.34 -27.32 -33.27
C GLN A 236 -28.14 -27.74 -34.15
N PRO A 237 -28.26 -28.80 -34.96
CA PRO A 237 -27.14 -29.30 -35.77
C PRO A 237 -26.84 -28.34 -36.93
N VAL A 238 -25.62 -27.80 -36.94
CA VAL A 238 -25.09 -26.97 -38.03
C VAL A 238 -24.63 -27.87 -39.17
N VAL A 239 -25.20 -27.68 -40.35
CA VAL A 239 -24.80 -28.37 -41.59
C VAL A 239 -23.41 -27.87 -42.02
N ALA A 240 -22.44 -28.78 -42.10
CA ALA A 240 -21.08 -28.47 -42.53
C ALA A 240 -21.03 -28.17 -44.05
N PRO A 241 -20.30 -27.13 -44.49
CA PRO A 241 -20.04 -26.90 -45.91
C PRO A 241 -18.99 -27.90 -46.45
N PRO A 242 -19.04 -28.25 -47.76
CA PRO A 242 -18.20 -29.30 -48.33
C PRO A 242 -16.73 -28.88 -48.42
N PRO A 243 -15.78 -29.84 -48.37
CA PRO A 243 -14.36 -29.53 -48.38
C PRO A 243 -13.89 -29.14 -49.79
N LEU A 244 -13.26 -27.97 -49.92
CA LEU A 244 -12.51 -27.59 -51.11
C LEU A 244 -11.10 -28.18 -51.02
N ALA A 245 -10.87 -29.19 -51.84
CA ALA A 245 -9.56 -29.78 -52.07
C ALA A 245 -8.74 -28.93 -53.07
N GLY A 246 -7.49 -28.66 -52.69
CA GLY A 246 -6.33 -28.61 -53.60
C GLY A 246 -6.01 -27.29 -54.32
N ALA A 247 -4.94 -26.63 -53.88
CA ALA A 247 -3.79 -26.28 -54.73
C ALA A 247 -2.62 -25.75 -53.87
N ARG A 248 -1.45 -26.37 -54.05
CA ARG A 248 -0.15 -26.00 -53.46
C ARG A 248 0.48 -24.89 -54.30
N PHE A 249 1.23 -23.96 -53.70
CA PHE A 249 2.51 -23.37 -54.18
C PHE A 249 3.06 -22.51 -53.01
N ALA A 250 4.09 -22.95 -52.29
CA ALA A 250 5.51 -22.66 -52.53
C ALA A 250 5.86 -21.16 -52.41
N GLY A 251 6.61 -20.79 -51.36
CA GLY A 251 7.11 -19.42 -51.21
C GLY A 251 7.78 -19.16 -49.86
N ALA A 252 8.97 -19.71 -49.66
CA ALA A 252 9.88 -19.35 -48.58
C ALA A 252 10.24 -17.85 -48.63
N GLY A 253 10.35 -17.22 -47.46
CA GLY A 253 10.74 -15.82 -47.35
C GLY A 253 11.07 -15.40 -45.93
N GLU A 254 12.12 -15.98 -45.34
CA GLU A 254 12.83 -15.34 -44.21
C GLU A 254 13.31 -13.95 -44.61
N ARG A 255 13.14 -12.94 -43.74
CA ARG A 255 14.06 -11.79 -43.68
C ARG A 255 14.05 -11.04 -42.34
N LYS A 256 15.06 -11.43 -41.54
CA LYS A 256 16.03 -10.68 -40.71
C LYS A 256 15.62 -9.57 -39.71
N PRO A 257 16.23 -9.59 -38.51
CA PRO A 257 16.04 -8.59 -37.45
C PRO A 257 16.80 -7.27 -37.72
N ARG A 258 16.18 -6.14 -37.33
CA ARG A 258 16.72 -4.78 -37.46
C ARG A 258 17.80 -4.50 -36.40
N ALA A 259 18.95 -3.99 -36.86
CA ALA A 259 20.09 -3.61 -36.01
C ALA A 259 19.94 -2.21 -35.38
N ARG A 260 20.35 -2.12 -34.10
CA ARG A 260 20.50 -0.91 -33.27
C ARG A 260 21.57 0.03 -33.84
N ARG A 261 21.23 1.31 -34.08
CA ARG A 261 22.21 2.38 -34.34
C ARG A 261 22.69 3.00 -33.03
N ARG A 262 23.95 2.76 -32.66
CA ARG A 262 24.73 3.62 -31.75
C ARG A 262 25.18 4.87 -32.53
N ARG A 263 24.99 6.06 -31.97
CA ARG A 263 25.77 7.26 -32.34
C ARG A 263 26.54 7.70 -31.11
N GLY A 264 27.86 7.70 -31.24
CA GLY A 264 28.78 8.29 -30.27
C GLY A 264 29.36 9.60 -30.81
N PHE A 265 29.68 10.46 -29.85
CA PHE A 265 30.76 11.46 -29.80
C PHE A 265 30.74 12.71 -30.70
N GLY A 266 30.87 13.84 -30.00
CA GLY A 266 31.35 15.12 -30.51
C GLY A 266 31.86 15.98 -29.35
N LEU A 267 33.15 15.84 -29.05
CA LEU A 267 33.96 16.76 -28.24
C LEU A 267 34.09 18.10 -28.97
N ARG A 268 33.92 19.21 -28.25
CA ARG A 268 34.69 20.45 -28.38
C ARG A 268 34.70 21.15 -27.03
#